data_AF-A0A7D5M2L6-F1
#
_entry.id   AF-A0A7D5M2L6-F1
#
_cell.length_a   1.000
_cell.length_b   1.000
_cell.length_c   1.000
_cell.angle_alpha   90.00
_cell.angle_beta   90.00
_cell.angle_gamma   90.00
#
_symmetry.space_group_name_H-M   'P 1'
#
loop_
_entity.id
_entity.type
_entity.pdbx_description
1 polymer ?
#
loop_
_entity_poly.entity_id
_entity_poly.type
_entity_poly.pdbx_seq_one_letter_code
_entity_poly.pdbx_strand_id
1 'polypeptide(L)'
;MSVLTPNAFAQSDFNRIDGDEIKNSSISQDILAKIEFSKQQFLKAKEVEKTRNAHQKFIDEQRIIAEKSLEEEIQRMNQSYKAFTPKNAFASYVSKLNATDHGIFWDQFDYLQAKITLAKDARDSVLKQGGTFSEAMKQYVKYAKMPKVEMQNIVRDLNVKHNLADAKIQSYFDINGKLPRYDNDLESPCYGCNEKISKLQISSEQSVPIKRVVLEQKPTKINDLRESLSELQSDFLKSRDVIAQKKMVFEMNNIIKNIQELK
;
A
#
# COMPACT_ATOMS: atom_id res chain seq x y z
N MET A 1 31.71 26.80 -13.18
CA MET A 1 31.92 27.92 -14.10
C MET A 1 30.74 28.87 -14.01
N SER A 2 30.94 30.05 -13.43
CA SER A 2 30.24 31.27 -13.86
C SER A 2 31.11 32.43 -13.37
N VAL A 3 31.75 33.09 -14.33
CA VAL A 3 32.73 34.15 -14.13
C VAL A 3 31.96 35.44 -13.93
N LEU A 4 31.94 35.96 -12.70
CA LEU A 4 31.54 37.34 -12.46
C LEU A 4 32.75 38.23 -12.80
N THR A 5 32.71 38.84 -13.97
CA THR A 5 33.63 39.92 -14.35
C THR A 5 33.40 41.13 -13.43
N PRO A 6 34.41 41.59 -12.67
CA PRO A 6 34.34 42.82 -11.90
C PRO A 6 34.97 43.92 -12.75
N ASN A 7 34.21 44.61 -13.60
CA ASN A 7 34.57 45.93 -14.15
C ASN A 7 33.44 46.46 -15.03
N ALA A 8 32.52 47.20 -14.42
CA ALA A 8 31.52 47.99 -15.15
C ALA A 8 31.18 49.30 -14.41
N PHE A 9 32.15 49.91 -13.73
CA PHE A 9 32.02 51.29 -13.27
C PHE A 9 33.16 52.10 -13.87
N ALA A 10 32.78 53.10 -14.66
CA ALA A 10 33.68 54.01 -15.35
C ALA A 10 34.60 54.75 -14.38
N GLN A 11 35.85 54.90 -14.78
CA GLN A 11 36.86 55.76 -14.18
C GLN A 11 36.39 57.22 -14.34
N SER A 12 36.13 57.95 -13.25
CA SER A 12 35.60 59.31 -13.32
C SER A 12 36.49 60.33 -12.62
N ASP A 13 36.97 61.31 -13.38
CA ASP A 13 37.33 62.62 -12.88
C ASP A 13 36.04 63.30 -12.38
N PHE A 14 35.90 63.43 -11.06
CA PHE A 14 34.75 64.09 -10.45
C PHE A 14 34.94 65.61 -10.47
N ASN A 15 34.23 66.30 -11.36
CA ASN A 15 34.07 67.75 -11.26
C ASN A 15 32.96 68.09 -10.26
N ARG A 16 33.32 68.87 -9.23
CA ARG A 16 32.38 69.39 -8.24
C ARG A 16 31.60 70.55 -8.87
N ILE A 17 30.29 70.38 -9.02
CA ILE A 17 29.37 71.38 -9.56
C ILE A 17 28.66 72.05 -8.38
N ASP A 18 28.70 73.38 -8.28
CA ASP A 18 28.11 74.13 -7.17
C ASP A 18 26.62 74.47 -7.43
N GLY A 19 25.90 74.88 -6.39
CA GLY A 19 24.42 74.97 -6.37
C GLY A 19 23.79 75.85 -7.45
N ASP A 20 24.50 76.86 -7.97
CA ASP A 20 24.00 77.74 -9.03
C ASP A 20 24.17 77.13 -10.43
N GLU A 21 25.22 76.35 -10.67
CA GLU A 21 25.43 75.60 -11.93
C GLU A 21 24.45 74.42 -12.04
N ILE A 22 24.06 73.83 -10.91
CA ILE A 22 23.03 72.79 -10.85
C ILE A 22 21.65 73.36 -11.22
N LYS A 23 21.35 74.60 -10.81
CA LYS A 23 20.08 75.28 -11.14
C LYS A 23 20.01 75.74 -12.59
N ASN A 24 21.14 76.13 -13.19
CA ASN A 24 21.14 76.68 -14.55
C ASN A 24 21.42 75.64 -15.66
N SER A 25 21.90 74.45 -15.31
CA SER A 25 22.11 73.35 -16.25
C SER A 25 20.86 72.49 -16.41
N SER A 26 20.30 72.48 -17.63
CA SER A 26 19.17 71.61 -18.00
C SER A 26 19.47 70.11 -17.76
N ILE A 27 20.72 69.70 -17.97
CA ILE A 27 21.16 68.31 -17.77
C ILE A 27 21.19 67.98 -16.27
N SER A 28 21.69 68.88 -15.43
CA SER A 28 21.76 68.68 -13.99
C SER A 28 20.36 68.64 -13.35
N GLN A 29 19.42 69.46 -13.85
CA GLN A 29 18.02 69.41 -13.42
C GLN A 29 17.32 68.11 -13.86
N ASP A 30 17.55 67.62 -15.08
CA ASP A 30 17.00 66.34 -15.57
C ASP A 30 17.53 65.15 -14.74
N ILE A 31 18.83 65.16 -14.41
CA ILE A 31 19.44 64.16 -13.52
C ILE A 31 18.80 64.20 -12.12
N LEU A 32 18.62 65.40 -11.54
CA LEU A 32 17.96 65.55 -10.23
C LEU A 32 16.51 65.05 -10.27
N ALA A 33 15.75 65.41 -11.31
CA ALA A 33 14.38 64.94 -11.49
C ALA A 33 14.30 63.41 -11.60
N LYS A 34 15.24 62.79 -12.32
CA LYS A 34 15.35 61.33 -12.43
C LYS A 34 15.73 60.65 -11.11
N ILE A 35 16.64 61.24 -10.34
CA ILE A 35 17.01 60.75 -9.01
C ILE A 35 15.80 60.81 -8.06
N GLU A 36 15.07 61.92 -8.08
CA GLU A 36 13.89 62.11 -7.24
C GLU A 36 12.76 61.13 -7.62
N PHE A 37 12.51 60.96 -8.93
CA PHE A 37 11.59 59.96 -9.45
C PHE A 37 11.99 58.54 -9.04
N SER A 38 13.27 58.17 -9.18
CA SER A 38 13.79 56.87 -8.76
C SER A 38 13.62 56.63 -7.26
N LYS A 39 13.85 57.66 -6.43
CA LYS A 39 13.66 57.59 -4.98
C LYS A 39 12.20 57.36 -4.60
N GLN A 40 11.26 58.01 -5.28
CA GLN A 40 9.82 57.77 -5.08
C GLN A 40 9.42 56.34 -5.47
N GLN A 41 9.92 55.83 -6.59
CA GLN A 41 9.64 54.46 -7.04
C GLN A 41 10.22 53.41 -6.08
N PHE A 42 11.42 53.65 -5.54
CA PHE A 42 12.03 52.79 -4.53
C PHE A 42 11.23 52.75 -3.22
N LEU A 43 10.75 53.91 -2.74
CA LEU A 43 9.93 53.97 -1.53
C LEU A 43 8.60 53.21 -1.71
N LYS A 44 7.94 53.37 -2.87
CA LYS A 44 6.73 52.61 -3.22
C LYS A 44 7.00 51.11 -3.27
N ALA A 45 8.09 50.68 -3.90
CA ALA A 45 8.47 49.26 -3.95
C ALA A 45 8.72 48.68 -2.55
N LYS A 46 9.39 49.43 -1.67
CA LYS A 46 9.65 49.05 -0.28
C LYS A 46 8.35 48.93 0.54
N GLU A 47 7.38 49.81 0.33
CA GLU A 47 6.06 49.69 0.96
C GLU A 47 5.30 48.47 0.45
N VAL A 48 5.25 48.24 -0.87
CA VAL A 48 4.61 47.04 -1.46
C VAL A 48 5.22 45.75 -0.92
N GLU A 49 6.55 45.69 -0.78
CA GLU A 49 7.25 44.53 -0.21
C GLU A 49 6.90 44.33 1.27
N LYS A 50 6.87 45.40 2.07
CA LYS A 50 6.44 45.33 3.47
C LYS A 50 5.02 44.81 3.61
N THR A 51 4.10 45.32 2.80
CA THR A 51 2.69 44.89 2.81
C THR A 51 2.56 43.44 2.36
N ARG A 52 3.29 43.02 1.32
CA ARG A 52 3.34 41.62 0.88
C ARG A 52 3.90 40.69 1.96
N ASN A 53 4.96 41.09 2.67
CA ASN A 53 5.53 40.32 3.78
C ASN A 53 4.57 40.25 4.97
N ALA A 54 3.85 41.32 5.29
CA ALA A 54 2.82 41.30 6.33
C ALA A 54 1.65 40.37 5.96
N HIS A 55 1.19 40.41 4.71
CA HIS A 55 0.17 39.49 4.21
C HIS A 55 0.65 38.03 4.22
N GLN A 56 1.88 37.76 3.83
CA GLN A 56 2.43 36.42 3.86
C GLN A 56 2.51 35.88 5.30
N LYS A 57 2.97 36.69 6.26
CA LYS A 57 2.97 36.33 7.68
C LYS A 57 1.56 36.03 8.18
N PHE A 58 0.58 36.87 7.86
CA PHE A 58 -0.81 36.62 8.22
C PHE A 58 -1.35 35.31 7.63
N ILE A 59 -1.07 35.03 6.34
CA ILE A 59 -1.46 33.77 5.70
C ILE A 59 -0.83 32.57 6.41
N ASP A 60 0.46 32.66 6.75
CA ASP A 60 1.17 31.56 7.42
C ASP A 60 0.67 31.36 8.85
N GLU A 61 0.33 32.43 9.59
CA GLU A 61 -0.36 32.34 10.88
C GLU A 61 -1.73 31.65 10.74
N GLN A 62 -2.52 32.01 9.73
CA GLN A 62 -3.82 31.35 9.48
C GLN A 62 -3.64 29.87 9.13
N ARG A 63 -2.61 29.51 8.36
CA ARG A 63 -2.27 28.11 8.05
C ARG A 63 -1.94 27.33 9.31
N ILE A 64 -1.10 27.88 10.20
CA ILE A 64 -0.74 27.23 11.46
C ILE A 64 -1.98 27.02 12.35
N ILE A 65 -2.86 28.02 12.45
CA ILE A 65 -4.11 27.90 13.21
C ILE A 65 -5.01 26.81 12.60
N ALA A 66 -5.16 26.81 11.28
CA ALA A 66 -5.97 25.82 10.57
C ALA A 66 -5.40 24.40 10.73
N GLU A 67 -4.09 24.22 10.60
CA GLU A 67 -3.40 22.94 10.82
C GLU A 67 -3.58 22.45 12.25
N LYS A 68 -3.45 23.33 13.25
CA LYS A 68 -3.68 22.97 14.64
C LYS A 68 -5.13 22.57 14.91
N SER A 69 -6.09 23.34 14.39
CA SER A 69 -7.52 23.02 14.51
C SER A 69 -7.84 21.67 13.85
N LEU A 70 -7.26 21.41 12.68
CA LEU A 70 -7.41 20.15 11.96
C LEU A 70 -6.83 18.99 12.77
N GLU A 71 -5.63 19.13 13.30
CA GLU A 71 -4.97 18.11 14.14
C GLU A 71 -5.82 17.77 15.36
N GLU A 72 -6.32 18.78 16.08
CA GLU A 72 -7.21 18.59 17.23
C GLU A 72 -8.51 17.86 16.84
N GLU A 73 -9.08 18.20 15.69
CA GLU A 73 -10.30 17.56 15.19
C GLU A 73 -10.07 16.11 14.76
N ILE A 74 -8.95 15.82 14.10
CA ILE A 74 -8.51 14.47 13.78
C ILE A 74 -8.33 13.65 15.07
N GLN A 75 -7.72 14.23 16.10
CA GLN A 75 -7.55 13.55 17.39
C GLN A 75 -8.89 13.27 18.07
N ARG A 76 -9.80 14.25 18.13
CA ARG A 76 -11.17 14.07 18.67
C ARG A 76 -11.94 12.99 17.92
N MET A 77 -11.84 12.98 16.59
CA MET A 77 -12.44 11.96 15.74
C MET A 77 -11.84 10.59 16.04
N ASN A 78 -10.52 10.45 16.03
CA ASN A 78 -9.83 9.19 16.31
C ASN A 78 -10.19 8.62 17.69
N GLN A 79 -10.34 9.48 18.70
CA GLN A 79 -10.74 9.06 20.04
C GLN A 79 -12.22 8.62 20.07
N SER A 80 -13.12 9.39 19.46
CA SER A 80 -14.56 9.07 19.38
C SER A 80 -14.81 7.76 18.63
N TYR A 81 -14.07 7.53 17.56
CA TYR A 81 -14.20 6.35 16.71
C TYR A 81 -13.25 5.20 17.08
N LYS A 82 -12.53 5.31 18.22
CA LYS A 82 -11.56 4.31 18.65
C LYS A 82 -12.16 2.90 18.69
N ALA A 83 -13.36 2.75 19.25
CA ALA A 83 -14.06 1.46 19.31
C ALA A 83 -14.41 0.88 17.93
N PHE A 84 -14.59 1.74 16.93
CA PHE A 84 -14.98 1.38 15.57
C PHE A 84 -13.78 1.23 14.61
N THR A 85 -12.56 1.38 15.11
CA THR A 85 -11.37 1.02 14.33
C THR A 85 -11.44 -0.47 13.95
N PRO A 86 -10.95 -0.88 12.75
CA PRO A 86 -11.02 -2.27 12.30
C PRO A 86 -10.52 -3.27 13.34
N LYS A 87 -9.42 -2.92 14.04
CA LYS A 87 -8.84 -3.77 15.08
C LYS A 87 -9.71 -3.88 16.33
N ASN A 88 -10.30 -2.79 16.81
CA ASN A 88 -11.12 -2.83 18.04
C ASN A 88 -12.51 -3.43 17.78
N ALA A 89 -13.09 -3.17 16.62
CA ALA A 89 -14.30 -3.84 16.16
C ALA A 89 -14.06 -5.35 16.02
N PHE A 90 -12.95 -5.75 15.41
CA PHE A 90 -12.58 -7.16 15.29
C PHE A 90 -12.28 -7.82 16.64
N ALA A 91 -11.57 -7.13 17.55
CA ALA A 91 -11.35 -7.61 18.91
C ALA A 91 -12.66 -7.88 19.66
N SER A 92 -13.65 -6.99 19.49
CA SER A 92 -14.97 -7.13 20.09
C SER A 92 -15.79 -8.28 19.48
N TYR A 93 -15.50 -8.65 18.24
CA TYR A 93 -16.05 -9.84 17.59
C TYR A 93 -15.38 -11.12 18.14
N VAL A 94 -14.05 -11.17 18.13
CA VAL A 94 -13.27 -12.33 18.59
C VAL A 94 -13.52 -12.63 20.06
N SER A 95 -13.70 -11.63 20.91
CA SER A 95 -13.98 -11.83 22.34
C SER A 95 -15.27 -12.60 22.63
N LYS A 96 -16.18 -12.72 21.66
CA LYS A 96 -17.43 -13.50 21.76
C LYS A 96 -17.26 -14.96 21.32
N LEU A 97 -16.12 -15.32 20.77
CA LEU A 97 -15.80 -16.66 20.29
C LEU A 97 -15.09 -17.48 21.38
N ASN A 98 -15.02 -18.79 21.20
CA ASN A 98 -14.25 -19.67 22.09
C ASN A 98 -12.77 -19.27 22.06
N ALA A 99 -12.14 -19.22 23.24
CA ALA A 99 -10.74 -18.81 23.40
C ALA A 99 -9.77 -19.64 22.56
N THR A 100 -10.07 -20.93 22.35
CA THR A 100 -9.29 -21.84 21.51
C THR A 100 -9.19 -21.37 20.06
N ASP A 101 -10.22 -20.68 19.55
CA ASP A 101 -10.28 -20.26 18.15
C ASP A 101 -9.72 -18.84 17.94
N HIS A 102 -9.44 -18.07 19.00
CA HIS A 102 -9.01 -16.67 18.89
C HIS A 102 -7.76 -16.52 18.02
N GLY A 103 -6.82 -17.46 18.13
CA GLY A 103 -5.55 -17.43 17.41
C GLY A 103 -5.73 -17.43 15.88
N ILE A 104 -6.57 -18.32 15.36
CA ILE A 104 -6.79 -18.40 13.90
C ILE A 104 -7.48 -17.14 13.37
N PHE A 105 -8.44 -16.59 14.10
CA PHE A 105 -9.13 -15.36 13.69
C PHE A 105 -8.19 -14.14 13.69
N TRP A 106 -7.33 -14.01 14.70
CA TRP A 106 -6.32 -12.95 14.74
C TRP A 106 -5.32 -13.05 13.60
N ASP A 107 -4.82 -14.25 13.29
CA ASP A 107 -3.90 -14.43 12.17
C ASP A 107 -4.56 -14.12 10.81
N GLN A 108 -5.83 -14.50 10.62
CA GLN A 108 -6.59 -14.12 9.42
C GLN A 108 -6.73 -12.60 9.29
N PHE A 109 -7.02 -11.92 10.41
CA PHE A 109 -7.12 -10.46 10.44
C PHE A 109 -5.78 -9.80 10.14
N ASP A 110 -4.70 -10.27 10.74
CA ASP A 110 -3.36 -9.73 10.55
C ASP A 110 -2.90 -9.87 9.09
N TYR A 111 -3.18 -11.02 8.46
CA TYR A 111 -2.92 -11.21 7.03
C TYR A 111 -3.69 -10.20 6.16
N LEU A 112 -4.98 -10.02 6.44
CA LEU A 112 -5.80 -9.05 5.70
C LEU A 112 -5.31 -7.61 5.92
N GLN A 113 -4.95 -7.24 7.14
CA GLN A 113 -4.38 -5.92 7.45
C GLN A 113 -3.06 -5.69 6.72
N ALA A 114 -2.20 -6.70 6.63
CA ALA A 114 -0.95 -6.61 5.89
C ALA A 114 -1.20 -6.35 4.38
N LYS A 115 -2.17 -7.06 3.76
CA LYS A 115 -2.54 -6.78 2.36
C LYS A 115 -3.14 -5.38 2.17
N ILE A 116 -4.01 -4.94 3.07
CA ILE A 116 -4.61 -3.60 2.99
C ILE A 116 -3.54 -2.52 3.14
N THR A 117 -2.59 -2.70 4.05
CA THR A 117 -1.47 -1.77 4.25
C THR A 117 -0.63 -1.68 3.00
N LEU A 118 -0.26 -2.82 2.40
CA LEU A 118 0.48 -2.86 1.14
C LEU A 118 -0.27 -2.17 -0.01
N ALA A 119 -1.59 -2.37 -0.09
CA ALA A 119 -2.43 -1.74 -1.09
C ALA A 119 -2.47 -0.21 -0.93
N LYS A 120 -2.57 0.27 0.32
CA LYS A 120 -2.48 1.70 0.64
C LYS A 120 -1.12 2.26 0.26
N ASP A 121 -0.03 1.58 0.61
CA ASP A 121 1.33 2.01 0.27
C ASP A 121 1.56 2.09 -1.24
N ALA A 122 1.01 1.14 -2.00
CA ALA A 122 1.10 1.13 -3.46
C ALA A 122 0.30 2.30 -4.08
N ARG A 123 -0.90 2.57 -3.58
CA ARG A 123 -1.72 3.72 -3.97
C ARG A 123 -1.01 5.04 -3.68
N ASP A 124 -0.52 5.20 -2.46
CA ASP A 124 0.08 6.44 -1.98
C ASP A 124 1.41 6.72 -2.69
N SER A 125 2.14 5.67 -3.08
CA SER A 125 3.33 5.81 -3.93
C SER A 125 3.00 6.43 -5.30
N VAL A 126 1.90 6.03 -5.94
CA VAL A 126 1.49 6.60 -7.24
C VAL A 126 1.09 8.07 -7.07
N LEU A 127 0.30 8.38 -6.03
CA LEU A 127 -0.11 9.76 -5.75
C LEU A 127 1.08 10.68 -5.46
N LYS A 128 2.06 10.22 -4.68
CA LYS A 128 3.30 10.97 -4.40
C LYS A 128 4.15 11.23 -5.64
N GLN A 129 4.08 10.37 -6.65
CA GLN A 129 4.79 10.51 -7.92
C GLN A 129 4.04 11.38 -8.93
N GLY A 130 2.91 11.98 -8.54
CA GLY A 130 2.08 12.81 -9.43
C GLY A 130 1.15 12.03 -10.34
N GLY A 131 0.97 10.72 -10.10
CA GLY A 131 0.04 9.89 -10.84
C GLY A 131 -1.43 10.23 -10.55
N THR A 132 -2.31 9.82 -11.45
CA THR A 132 -3.75 10.08 -11.33
C THR A 132 -4.40 9.19 -10.25
N PHE A 133 -5.55 9.61 -9.74
CA PHE A 133 -6.34 8.79 -8.81
C PHE A 133 -6.72 7.42 -9.41
N SER A 134 -7.03 7.38 -10.71
CA SER A 134 -7.36 6.12 -11.41
C SER A 134 -6.19 5.13 -11.39
N GLU A 135 -4.98 5.60 -11.66
CA GLU A 135 -3.77 4.78 -11.63
C GLU A 135 -3.44 4.31 -10.21
N ALA A 136 -3.59 5.20 -9.22
CA ALA A 136 -3.38 4.88 -7.82
C ALA A 136 -4.38 3.82 -7.34
N MET A 137 -5.65 3.94 -7.71
CA MET A 137 -6.68 2.96 -7.37
C MET A 137 -6.45 1.62 -8.07
N LYS A 138 -5.96 1.62 -9.31
CA LYS A 138 -5.56 0.39 -10.01
C LYS A 138 -4.46 -0.36 -9.24
N GLN A 139 -3.48 0.35 -8.68
CA GLN A 139 -2.47 -0.26 -7.82
C GLN A 139 -3.09 -0.76 -6.50
N TYR A 140 -3.94 0.03 -5.86
CA TYR A 140 -4.65 -0.41 -4.65
C TYR A 140 -5.34 -1.75 -4.86
N VAL A 141 -6.20 -1.84 -5.88
CA VAL A 141 -6.95 -3.07 -6.20
C VAL A 141 -6.01 -4.23 -6.51
N LYS A 142 -4.92 -3.97 -7.26
CA LYS A 142 -3.94 -5.00 -7.61
C LYS A 142 -3.32 -5.67 -6.39
N TYR A 143 -3.00 -4.92 -5.34
CA TYR A 143 -2.39 -5.45 -4.11
C TYR A 143 -3.41 -5.88 -3.07
N ALA A 144 -4.60 -5.29 -3.04
CA ALA A 144 -5.69 -5.67 -2.15
C ALA A 144 -6.37 -6.99 -2.56
N LYS A 145 -6.33 -7.36 -3.85
CA LYS A 145 -6.95 -8.60 -4.33
C LYS A 145 -6.35 -9.82 -3.63
N MET A 146 -7.21 -10.78 -3.31
CA MET A 146 -6.83 -12.10 -2.80
C MET A 146 -7.42 -13.16 -3.73
N PRO A 147 -6.62 -13.80 -4.60
CA PRO A 147 -7.08 -14.92 -5.41
C PRO A 147 -7.55 -16.08 -4.53
N LYS A 148 -8.54 -16.85 -5.00
CA LYS A 148 -9.07 -18.01 -4.26
C LYS A 148 -7.98 -18.98 -3.80
N VAL A 149 -6.97 -19.25 -4.64
CA VAL A 149 -5.85 -20.14 -4.30
C VAL A 149 -5.03 -19.59 -3.13
N GLU A 150 -4.78 -18.28 -3.12
CA GLU A 150 -4.08 -17.59 -2.02
C GLU A 150 -4.86 -17.76 -0.72
N MET A 151 -6.17 -17.47 -0.75
CA MET A 151 -7.09 -17.62 0.39
C MET A 151 -7.09 -19.06 0.93
N GLN A 152 -7.18 -20.05 0.05
CA GLN A 152 -7.20 -21.47 0.43
C GLN A 152 -5.89 -21.92 1.07
N ASN A 153 -4.75 -21.45 0.56
CA ASN A 153 -3.45 -21.76 1.15
C ASN A 153 -3.31 -21.14 2.55
N ILE A 154 -3.73 -19.88 2.74
CA ILE A 154 -3.71 -19.25 4.08
C ILE A 154 -4.57 -20.04 5.05
N VAL A 155 -5.80 -20.39 4.66
CA VAL A 155 -6.71 -21.18 5.51
C VAL A 155 -6.09 -22.54 5.85
N ARG A 156 -5.50 -23.22 4.87
CA ARG A 156 -4.79 -24.49 5.08
C ARG A 156 -3.68 -24.32 6.12
N ASP A 157 -2.82 -23.33 5.93
CA ASP A 157 -1.64 -23.11 6.78
C ASP A 157 -2.04 -22.71 8.20
N LEU A 158 -3.09 -21.89 8.34
CA LEU A 158 -3.63 -21.52 9.66
C LEU A 158 -4.31 -22.69 10.36
N ASN A 159 -5.01 -23.56 9.63
CA ASN A 159 -5.60 -24.77 10.22
C ASN A 159 -4.52 -25.70 10.78
N VAL A 160 -3.38 -25.84 10.10
CA VAL A 160 -2.25 -26.61 10.61
C VAL A 160 -1.61 -25.89 11.81
N LYS A 161 -1.33 -24.57 11.69
CA LYS A 161 -0.70 -23.76 12.75
C LYS A 161 -1.48 -23.81 14.07
N HIS A 162 -2.81 -23.79 14.01
CA HIS A 162 -3.69 -23.78 15.18
C HIS A 162 -4.21 -25.18 15.56
N ASN A 163 -3.62 -26.25 15.01
CA ASN A 163 -4.00 -27.64 15.31
C ASN A 163 -5.48 -27.96 15.02
N LEU A 164 -6.11 -27.23 14.09
CA LEU A 164 -7.47 -27.49 13.62
C LEU A 164 -7.50 -28.57 12.53
N ALA A 165 -6.35 -28.85 11.91
CA ALA A 165 -6.19 -29.95 10.97
C ALA A 165 -4.76 -30.49 10.96
N ASP A 166 -4.63 -31.78 10.71
CA ASP A 166 -3.34 -32.44 10.49
C ASP A 166 -2.78 -32.06 9.10
N ALA A 167 -1.47 -31.79 9.01
CA ALA A 167 -0.80 -31.44 7.76
C ALA A 167 -0.96 -32.52 6.68
N LYS A 168 -0.96 -33.80 7.07
CA LYS A 168 -1.20 -34.93 6.18
C LYS A 168 -2.63 -34.90 5.64
N ILE A 169 -3.62 -34.60 6.49
CA ILE A 169 -5.02 -34.48 6.05
C ILE A 169 -5.18 -33.30 5.08
N GLN A 170 -4.56 -32.17 5.38
CA GLN A 170 -4.59 -30.99 4.53
C GLN A 170 -3.90 -31.21 3.17
N SER A 171 -2.91 -32.11 3.10
CA SER A 171 -2.22 -32.45 1.84
C SER A 171 -3.12 -33.12 0.79
N TYR A 172 -4.23 -33.73 1.21
CA TYR A 172 -5.16 -34.41 0.30
C TYR A 172 -6.03 -33.44 -0.52
N PHE A 173 -6.10 -32.16 -0.14
CA PHE A 173 -6.90 -31.18 -0.88
C PHE A 173 -6.14 -30.64 -2.10
N ASP A 174 -6.83 -30.61 -3.24
CA ASP A 174 -6.34 -29.99 -4.47
C ASP A 174 -6.28 -28.45 -4.37
N ILE A 175 -5.78 -27.79 -5.41
CA ILE A 175 -5.59 -26.31 -5.43
C ILE A 175 -6.90 -25.52 -5.35
N ASN A 176 -8.03 -26.21 -5.47
CA ASN A 176 -9.36 -25.63 -5.36
C ASN A 176 -10.03 -26.01 -4.03
N GLY A 177 -9.32 -26.65 -3.10
CA GLY A 177 -9.84 -27.13 -1.82
C GLY A 177 -10.78 -28.33 -1.96
N LYS A 178 -10.60 -29.17 -2.98
CA LYS A 178 -11.41 -30.37 -3.22
C LYS A 178 -10.59 -31.62 -2.95
N LEU A 179 -11.23 -32.63 -2.38
CA LEU A 179 -10.67 -33.97 -2.32
C LEU A 179 -10.71 -34.63 -3.71
N PRO A 180 -9.76 -35.53 -4.03
CA PRO A 180 -9.85 -36.41 -5.19
C PRO A 180 -11.20 -37.12 -5.21
N ARG A 181 -11.82 -37.16 -6.39
CA ARG A 181 -13.06 -37.92 -6.61
C ARG A 181 -12.68 -39.32 -7.08
N TYR A 182 -13.30 -40.31 -6.48
CA TYR A 182 -13.19 -41.71 -6.89
C TYR A 182 -14.55 -42.14 -7.44
N ASP A 183 -14.54 -42.92 -8.51
CA ASP A 183 -15.78 -43.44 -9.11
C ASP A 183 -16.41 -44.53 -8.23
N ASN A 184 -15.59 -45.15 -7.38
CA ASN A 184 -15.98 -46.22 -6.47
C ASN A 184 -15.60 -45.82 -5.03
N ASP A 185 -16.59 -45.79 -4.14
CA ASP A 185 -16.39 -45.48 -2.72
C ASP A 185 -15.42 -46.44 -2.02
N LEU A 186 -15.26 -47.67 -2.55
CA LEU A 186 -14.30 -48.65 -2.04
C LEU A 186 -12.84 -48.32 -2.39
N GLU A 187 -12.62 -47.50 -3.41
CA GLU A 187 -11.29 -47.02 -3.81
C GLU A 187 -10.93 -45.69 -3.14
N SER A 188 -11.92 -45.01 -2.55
CA SER A 188 -11.67 -43.79 -1.79
C SER A 188 -10.89 -44.09 -0.51
N PRO A 189 -9.72 -43.45 -0.30
CA PRO A 189 -9.00 -43.58 0.95
C PRO A 189 -9.79 -42.94 2.09
N CYS A 190 -9.70 -43.53 3.29
CA CYS A 190 -10.28 -42.96 4.50
C CYS A 190 -9.36 -41.83 5.00
N TYR A 191 -9.77 -40.59 4.77
CA TYR A 191 -9.00 -39.42 5.17
C TYR A 191 -9.07 -39.23 6.69
N GLY A 192 -7.99 -39.55 7.40
CA GLY A 192 -7.92 -39.45 8.86
C GLY A 192 -8.21 -40.76 9.63
N CYS A 193 -8.21 -41.89 8.94
CA CYS A 193 -8.42 -43.21 9.55
C CYS A 193 -7.20 -44.11 9.29
N ASN A 194 -6.92 -45.03 10.21
CA ASN A 194 -5.88 -46.05 10.02
C ASN A 194 -6.37 -47.27 9.23
N GLU A 195 -7.68 -47.38 9.00
CA GLU A 195 -8.31 -48.52 8.33
C GLU A 195 -8.79 -48.15 6.91
N LYS A 196 -8.74 -49.11 5.98
CA LYS A 196 -9.40 -49.01 4.68
C LYS A 196 -10.90 -49.19 4.88
N ILE A 197 -11.73 -48.45 4.11
CA ILE A 197 -13.18 -48.59 4.13
C ILE A 197 -13.52 -50.06 3.82
N SER A 198 -13.97 -50.78 4.83
CA SER A 198 -14.36 -52.18 4.70
C SER A 198 -15.79 -52.24 4.16
N LYS A 199 -16.04 -53.06 3.14
CA LYS A 199 -17.32 -53.18 2.43
C LYS A 199 -18.51 -53.26 3.40
N LEU A 200 -19.41 -52.27 3.34
CA LEU A 200 -20.83 -52.54 3.61
C LEU A 200 -21.33 -53.42 2.45
N GLN A 201 -21.87 -54.59 2.77
CA GLN A 201 -22.51 -55.45 1.77
C GLN A 201 -23.79 -54.78 1.27
N ILE A 202 -23.70 -54.04 0.16
CA ILE A 202 -24.85 -53.56 -0.57
C ILE A 202 -25.15 -54.60 -1.67
N SER A 203 -26.38 -55.12 -1.68
CA SER A 203 -26.84 -56.13 -2.63
C SER A 203 -26.69 -55.66 -4.07
N SER A 204 -26.21 -56.54 -4.95
CA SER A 204 -25.75 -56.27 -6.32
C SER A 204 -26.82 -55.82 -7.34
N GLU A 205 -28.00 -55.39 -6.92
CA GLU A 205 -29.14 -55.12 -7.81
C GLU A 205 -29.32 -53.65 -8.21
N GLN A 206 -28.46 -52.72 -7.75
CA GLN A 206 -28.69 -51.27 -7.93
C GLN A 206 -27.52 -50.45 -8.51
N SER A 207 -26.68 -51.02 -9.40
CA SER A 207 -25.63 -50.21 -10.06
C SER A 207 -25.81 -50.12 -11.58
N VAL A 208 -25.94 -48.89 -12.09
CA VAL A 208 -25.91 -48.56 -13.53
C VAL A 208 -24.46 -48.21 -13.90
N PRO A 209 -23.90 -48.75 -15.01
CA PRO A 209 -22.50 -48.52 -15.34
C PRO A 209 -22.30 -47.13 -15.96
N ILE A 210 -21.52 -46.29 -15.30
CA ILE A 210 -20.94 -45.07 -15.89
C ILE A 210 -19.47 -45.39 -16.22
N LYS A 211 -19.10 -45.31 -17.50
CA LYS A 211 -17.69 -45.35 -17.92
C LYS A 211 -17.16 -43.92 -18.07
N ARG A 212 -16.08 -43.57 -17.36
CA ARG A 212 -15.10 -42.61 -17.89
C ARG A 212 -13.70 -42.69 -17.26
N VAL A 213 -12.73 -42.90 -18.15
CA VAL A 213 -11.33 -42.42 -18.23
C VAL A 213 -10.59 -42.12 -16.91
N VAL A 214 -9.59 -42.96 -16.64
CA VAL A 214 -8.48 -42.74 -15.70
C VAL A 214 -7.70 -41.48 -16.11
N LEU A 215 -7.55 -40.54 -15.18
CA LEU A 215 -6.56 -39.46 -15.28
C LEU A 215 -5.44 -39.71 -14.28
N GLU A 216 -4.23 -39.87 -14.81
CA GLU A 216 -2.99 -39.97 -14.03
C GLU A 216 -2.80 -38.74 -13.14
N GLN A 217 -2.15 -38.97 -11.98
CA GLN A 217 -1.72 -37.93 -11.06
C GLN A 217 -0.89 -36.86 -11.80
N LYS A 218 -1.43 -35.65 -11.96
CA LYS A 218 -0.68 -34.45 -12.40
C LYS A 218 0.14 -33.86 -11.24
N PRO A 219 1.24 -33.13 -11.52
CA PRO A 219 2.61 -33.55 -11.22
C PRO A 219 3.21 -32.89 -9.96
N THR A 220 4.31 -33.48 -9.48
CA THR A 220 5.24 -33.03 -8.43
C THR A 220 5.48 -31.51 -8.41
N LYS A 221 5.59 -30.87 -9.59
CA LYS A 221 5.79 -29.42 -9.75
C LYS A 221 4.71 -28.54 -9.10
N ILE A 222 3.45 -28.98 -9.03
CA ILE A 222 2.37 -28.17 -8.42
C ILE A 222 2.54 -28.15 -6.90
N ASN A 223 2.99 -29.26 -6.30
CA ASN A 223 3.24 -29.32 -4.87
C ASN A 223 4.44 -28.48 -4.47
N ASP A 224 5.52 -28.49 -5.27
CA ASP A 224 6.68 -27.63 -5.05
C ASP A 224 6.28 -26.14 -5.09
N LEU A 225 5.48 -25.73 -6.08
CA LEU A 225 4.96 -24.36 -6.18
C LEU A 225 4.06 -23.97 -4.99
N ARG A 226 3.36 -24.92 -4.38
CA ARG A 226 2.53 -24.68 -3.19
C ARG A 226 3.36 -24.49 -1.93
N GLU A 227 4.43 -25.27 -1.80
CA GLU A 227 5.36 -25.16 -0.68
C GLU A 227 6.09 -23.82 -0.74
N SER A 228 6.62 -23.44 -1.92
CA SER A 228 7.21 -22.12 -2.12
C SER A 228 6.23 -20.97 -1.86
N LEU A 229 4.95 -21.12 -2.24
CA LEU A 229 3.93 -20.10 -1.96
C LEU A 229 3.65 -19.97 -0.46
N SER A 230 3.62 -21.08 0.27
CA SER A 230 3.40 -21.12 1.72
C SER A 230 4.59 -20.51 2.48
N GLU A 231 5.82 -20.83 2.07
CA GLU A 231 7.03 -20.18 2.59
C GLU A 231 7.00 -18.67 2.37
N LEU A 232 6.67 -18.22 1.14
CA LEU A 232 6.57 -16.80 0.84
C LEU A 232 5.50 -16.08 1.67
N GLN A 233 4.37 -16.74 1.94
CA GLN A 233 3.31 -16.19 2.79
C GLN A 233 3.76 -16.08 4.25
N SER A 234 4.50 -17.08 4.74
CA SER A 234 5.11 -17.05 6.08
C SER A 234 6.12 -15.91 6.20
N ASP A 235 7.01 -15.78 5.23
CA ASP A 235 8.05 -14.74 5.19
C ASP A 235 7.45 -13.35 5.03
N PHE A 236 6.37 -13.23 4.26
CA PHE A 236 5.63 -11.98 4.15
C PHE A 236 5.09 -11.48 5.49
N LEU A 237 4.53 -12.39 6.31
CA LEU A 237 4.02 -12.07 7.65
C LEU A 237 5.14 -11.75 8.65
N LYS A 238 6.32 -12.37 8.50
CA LYS A 238 7.48 -12.14 9.38
C LYS A 238 8.28 -10.89 8.99
N SER A 239 8.28 -10.53 7.71
CA SER A 239 9.04 -9.41 7.20
C SER A 239 8.50 -8.07 7.72
N ARG A 240 9.43 -7.15 8.04
CA ARG A 240 9.12 -5.75 8.38
C ARG A 240 9.51 -4.77 7.27
N ASP A 241 10.14 -5.27 6.20
CA ASP A 241 10.57 -4.46 5.06
C ASP A 241 9.48 -4.43 3.98
N VAL A 242 8.93 -3.24 3.75
CA VAL A 242 7.86 -2.99 2.77
C VAL A 242 8.32 -3.27 1.34
N ILE A 243 9.60 -3.03 1.01
CA ILE A 243 10.14 -3.30 -0.33
C ILE A 243 10.22 -4.82 -0.55
N ALA A 244 10.72 -5.55 0.44
CA ALA A 244 10.75 -7.01 0.42
C ALA A 244 9.32 -7.59 0.34
N GLN A 245 8.37 -7.08 1.12
CA GLN A 245 6.97 -7.50 1.07
C GLN A 245 6.31 -7.24 -0.30
N LYS A 246 6.58 -6.10 -0.95
CA LYS A 246 6.11 -5.83 -2.31
C LYS A 246 6.65 -6.83 -3.32
N LYS A 247 7.94 -7.17 -3.21
CA LYS A 247 8.59 -8.18 -4.05
C LYS A 247 7.98 -9.56 -3.83
N MET A 248 7.80 -9.96 -2.57
CA MET A 248 7.14 -11.22 -2.21
C MET A 248 5.73 -11.28 -2.81
N VAL A 249 4.91 -10.22 -2.73
CA VAL A 249 3.57 -10.24 -3.33
C VAL A 249 3.62 -10.36 -4.86
N PHE A 250 4.61 -9.77 -5.52
CA PHE A 250 4.81 -9.98 -6.96
C PHE A 250 5.15 -11.45 -7.27
N GLU A 251 6.06 -12.05 -6.51
CA GLU A 251 6.45 -13.46 -6.62
C GLU A 251 5.28 -14.40 -6.33
N MET A 252 4.48 -14.15 -5.27
CA MET A 252 3.25 -14.89 -4.98
C MET A 252 2.27 -14.83 -6.16
N ASN A 253 2.07 -13.64 -6.74
CA ASN A 253 1.19 -13.49 -7.90
C ASN A 253 1.70 -14.29 -9.12
N ASN A 254 3.01 -14.34 -9.34
CA ASN A 254 3.60 -15.14 -10.41
C ASN A 254 3.45 -16.65 -10.13
N ILE A 255 3.71 -17.10 -8.90
CA ILE A 255 3.51 -18.51 -8.52
C ILE A 255 2.04 -18.91 -8.71
N ILE A 256 1.11 -18.07 -8.26
CA ILE A 256 -0.34 -18.29 -8.45
C ILE A 256 -0.68 -18.38 -9.94
N LYS A 257 -0.10 -17.52 -10.79
CA LYS A 257 -0.32 -17.57 -12.25
C LYS A 257 0.20 -18.88 -12.83
N ASN A 258 1.41 -19.31 -12.45
CA ASN A 258 1.98 -20.58 -12.91
C ASN A 258 1.13 -21.78 -12.47
N ILE A 259 0.61 -21.77 -11.23
CA ILE A 259 -0.32 -22.80 -10.75
C ILE A 259 -1.61 -22.82 -11.60
N GLN A 260 -2.12 -21.66 -12.02
CA GLN A 260 -3.30 -21.57 -12.88
C GLN A 260 -3.04 -22.08 -14.29
N GLU A 261 -1.84 -21.87 -14.84
CA GLU A 261 -1.43 -22.31 -16.19
C GLU A 261 -1.13 -23.82 -16.26
N LEU A 262 -0.80 -24.46 -15.14
CA LEU A 262 -0.51 -25.90 -15.07
C LEU A 262 -1.78 -26.79 -14.95
N LYS A 263 -2.97 -26.20 -14.85
CA LYS A 263 -4.26 -26.90 -14.92
C LYS A 263 -4.46 -27.53 -16.30
#